data_AF-A0A8E8K9F8-F1
#
_entry.id   AF-A0A8E8K9F8-F1
#
_cell.length_a   1.000
_cell.length_b   1.000
_cell.length_c   1.000
_cell.angle_alpha   90.00
_cell.angle_beta   90.00
_cell.angle_gamma   90.00
#
_symmetry.space_group_name_H-M   'P 1'
#
loop_
_entity.id
_entity.type
_entity.pdbx_description
1 polymer ?
#
loop_
_entity_poly.entity_id
_entity_poly.type
_entity_poly.pdbx_seq_one_letter_code
_entity_poly.pdbx_strand_id
1 'polypeptide(L)'
;MRLPETRDLFARELKFPATRDAVLEAVGDTELEAPGGENETIGEILERADAEEFRSPDGLYGTLMTFVSDGFIGRKYYDDRSGSSDPEDMGEVQF
;
A
#
# COMPACT_ATOMS: atom_id res chain seq x y z
N MET A 1 -8.47 5.95 3.35
CA MET A 1 -7.13 6.48 3.02
C MET A 1 -6.41 5.49 2.12
N ARG A 2 -5.59 5.92 1.14
CA ARG A 2 -4.77 5.00 0.35
C ARG A 2 -3.53 4.55 1.12
N LEU A 3 -3.12 3.29 0.94
CA LEU A 3 -1.95 2.71 1.59
C LEU A 3 -0.68 3.60 1.50
N PRO A 4 -0.29 4.20 0.35
CA PRO A 4 0.90 5.06 0.26
C PRO A 4 0.84 6.33 1.12
N GLU A 5 -0.36 6.83 1.43
CA GLU A 5 -0.55 8.05 2.23
C GLU A 5 -0.26 7.82 3.72
N THR A 6 -0.27 6.56 4.17
CA THR A 6 0.00 6.20 5.57
C THR A 6 1.39 6.60 6.04
N ARG A 7 2.38 6.66 5.14
CA ARG A 7 3.74 7.08 5.48
C ARG A 7 3.78 8.51 6.01
N ASP A 8 3.02 9.42 5.38
CA ASP A 8 2.92 10.81 5.82
C ASP A 8 2.12 10.91 7.13
N LEU A 9 1.02 10.17 7.23
CA LEU A 9 0.25 10.05 8.46
C LEU A 9 1.14 9.64 9.63
N PHE A 10 1.96 8.60 9.48
CA PHE A 10 2.87 8.14 10.53
C PHE A 10 3.90 9.19 10.92
N ALA A 11 4.49 9.87 9.94
CA ALA A 11 5.47 10.92 10.21
C ALA A 11 4.87 12.12 10.98
N ARG A 12 3.58 12.38 10.79
CA ARG A 12 2.86 13.49 11.44
C ARG A 12 2.31 13.13 12.82
N GLU A 13 1.71 11.96 12.96
CA GLU A 13 0.94 11.58 14.16
C GLU A 13 1.79 10.84 15.20
N LEU A 14 2.91 10.22 14.81
CA LEU A 14 3.71 9.37 15.69
C LEU A 14 5.09 9.97 15.97
N LYS A 15 5.60 9.67 17.17
CA LYS A 15 7.01 9.89 17.52
C LYS A 15 7.72 8.54 17.51
N PHE A 16 8.83 8.46 16.80
CA PHE A 16 9.61 7.23 16.67
C PHE A 16 10.84 7.24 17.58
N PRO A 17 11.23 6.09 18.17
CA PRO A 17 10.58 4.78 18.03
C PRO A 17 9.19 4.73 18.70
N ALA A 18 8.26 4.01 18.07
CA ALA A 18 6.87 3.88 18.51
C ALA A 18 6.54 2.42 18.79
N THR A 19 5.98 2.13 19.97
CA THR A 19 5.44 0.82 20.31
C THR A 19 4.17 0.53 19.53
N ARG A 20 3.84 -0.74 19.30
CA ARG A 20 2.60 -1.15 18.66
C ARG A 20 1.36 -0.56 19.32
N ASP A 21 1.25 -0.59 20.64
CA ASP A 21 0.12 0.03 21.36
C ASP A 21 -0.04 1.52 21.04
N ALA A 22 1.06 2.28 21.03
CA ALA A 22 1.04 3.70 20.66
C ALA A 22 0.60 3.93 19.20
N VAL A 23 0.97 3.02 18.28
CA VAL A 23 0.49 3.07 16.89
C VAL A 23 -1.01 2.78 16.82
N LEU A 24 -1.47 1.74 17.53
CA LEU A 24 -2.88 1.36 17.58
C LEU A 24 -3.74 2.49 18.17
N GLU A 25 -3.28 3.12 19.25
CA GLU A 25 -3.99 4.23 19.89
C GLU A 25 -4.08 5.47 18.97
N ALA A 26 -3.00 5.80 18.27
CA ALA A 26 -2.95 7.03 17.47
C ALA A 26 -3.63 6.90 16.10
N VAL A 27 -3.45 5.76 15.43
CA VAL A 27 -3.84 5.59 14.02
C VAL A 27 -4.47 4.23 13.72
N GLY A 28 -4.67 3.36 14.71
CA GLY A 28 -5.17 2.00 14.54
C GLY A 28 -6.53 1.93 13.83
N ASP A 29 -7.46 2.83 14.17
CA ASP A 29 -8.80 2.90 13.57
C ASP A 29 -8.82 3.50 12.14
N THR A 30 -7.66 3.87 11.59
CA THR A 30 -7.59 4.46 10.25
C THR A 30 -7.87 3.38 9.20
N GLU A 31 -8.97 3.52 8.47
CA GLU A 31 -9.33 2.62 7.37
C GLU A 31 -8.50 2.87 6.11
N LEU A 32 -7.94 1.78 5.58
CA LEU A 32 -7.24 1.73 4.30
C LEU A 32 -8.16 1.23 3.20
N GLU A 33 -8.19 2.00 2.11
CA GLU A 33 -8.99 1.70 0.94
C GLU A 33 -8.22 0.75 0.03
N ALA A 34 -8.71 -0.48 -0.06
CA ALA A 34 -8.14 -1.47 -0.93
C ALA A 34 -8.46 -1.13 -2.40
N PRO A 35 -7.48 -1.14 -3.32
CA PRO A 35 -7.72 -0.96 -4.76
C PRO A 35 -8.59 -2.08 -5.37
N GLY A 36 -8.68 -3.24 -4.73
CA GLY A 36 -9.68 -4.28 -4.97
C GLY A 36 -10.00 -5.01 -3.67
N GLY A 37 -11.07 -5.80 -3.61
CA GLY A 37 -11.42 -6.52 -2.38
C GLY A 37 -11.96 -5.62 -1.26
N GLU A 38 -11.67 -6.00 -0.02
CA GLU A 38 -12.24 -5.38 1.20
C GLU A 38 -11.26 -4.39 1.83
N ASN A 39 -11.80 -3.30 2.39
CA ASN A 39 -11.04 -2.34 3.17
C ASN A 39 -10.63 -2.94 4.51
N GLU A 40 -9.53 -2.44 5.07
CA GLU A 40 -8.98 -2.90 6.34
C GLU A 40 -8.39 -1.73 7.11
N THR A 41 -8.45 -1.78 8.43
CA THR A 41 -7.82 -0.80 9.30
C THR A 41 -6.33 -1.09 9.49
N ILE A 42 -5.57 -0.05 9.84
CA ILE A 42 -4.16 -0.19 10.24
C ILE A 42 -4.04 -1.19 11.40
N GLY A 43 -4.97 -1.16 12.35
CA GLY A 43 -5.01 -2.09 13.48
C GLY A 43 -5.12 -3.55 13.04
N GLU A 44 -6.10 -3.88 12.20
CA GLU A 44 -6.31 -5.25 11.69
C GLU A 44 -5.09 -5.79 10.93
N ILE A 45 -4.38 -4.93 10.20
CA ILE A 45 -3.15 -5.32 9.50
C ILE A 45 -2.03 -5.61 10.50
N LEU A 46 -1.87 -4.76 11.53
CA LEU A 46 -0.86 -4.95 12.58
C LEU A 46 -1.17 -6.15 13.49
N GLU A 47 -2.42 -6.60 13.58
CA GLU A 47 -2.78 -7.86 14.24
C GLU A 47 -2.07 -9.08 13.65
N ARG A 48 -1.77 -9.04 12.36
CA ARG A 48 -1.06 -10.11 11.65
C ARG A 48 0.46 -10.02 11.79
N ALA A 49 0.97 -8.86 12.20
CA ALA A 49 2.39 -8.62 12.38
C ALA A 49 2.83 -8.96 13.82
N ASP A 50 3.93 -9.69 13.96
CA ASP A 50 4.57 -9.98 15.25
C ASP A 50 5.58 -8.89 15.66
N ALA A 51 5.29 -7.64 15.31
CA ALA A 51 6.16 -6.49 15.57
C ALA A 51 5.68 -5.72 16.80
N GLU A 52 6.53 -5.59 17.82
CA GLU A 52 6.22 -4.85 19.06
C GLU A 52 6.62 -3.37 18.99
N GLU A 53 7.60 -3.01 18.17
CA GLU A 53 8.12 -1.64 18.03
C GLU A 53 8.51 -1.32 16.59
N PHE A 54 8.28 -0.08 16.18
CA PHE A 54 8.67 0.47 14.90
C PHE A 54 9.68 1.60 15.10
N ARG A 55 10.78 1.56 14.34
CA ARG A 55 11.87 2.54 14.46
C ARG A 55 11.69 3.80 13.62
N SER A 56 10.83 3.75 12.61
CA SER A 56 10.61 4.86 11.68
C SER A 56 9.25 4.74 10.98
N PRO A 57 8.73 5.84 10.39
CA PRO A 57 7.53 5.81 9.55
C PRO A 57 7.67 4.82 8.39
N ASP A 58 8.86 4.74 7.79
CA ASP A 58 9.16 3.84 6.67
C ASP A 58 9.14 2.37 7.10
N GLY A 59 9.66 2.05 8.29
CA GLY A 59 9.62 0.68 8.83
C GLY A 59 8.19 0.23 9.17
N LEU A 60 7.36 1.12 9.71
CA LEU A 60 5.94 0.85 9.94
C LEU A 60 5.19 0.68 8.60
N TYR A 61 5.42 1.56 7.64
CA TYR A 61 4.85 1.44 6.29
C TYR A 61 5.23 0.11 5.62
N GLY A 62 6.50 -0.28 5.66
CA GLY A 62 6.97 -1.56 5.13
C GLY A 62 6.31 -2.76 5.82
N THR A 63 6.03 -2.65 7.12
CA THR A 63 5.26 -3.67 7.84
C THR A 63 3.84 -3.77 7.29
N LEU A 64 3.13 -2.65 7.11
CA LEU A 64 1.81 -2.67 6.48
C LEU A 64 1.84 -3.31 5.09
N MET A 65 2.78 -2.91 4.23
CA MET A 65 2.92 -3.49 2.90
C MET A 65 3.14 -5.01 2.90
N THR A 66 3.71 -5.55 3.97
CA THR A 66 3.97 -6.99 4.12
C THR A 66 2.73 -7.77 4.54
N PHE A 67 1.82 -7.16 5.29
CA PHE A 67 0.70 -7.85 5.97
C PHE A 67 -0.71 -7.45 5.49
N VAL A 68 -0.83 -6.48 4.58
CA VAL A 68 -2.09 -6.19 3.89
C VAL A 68 -2.62 -7.42 3.13
N SER A 69 -3.94 -7.55 3.01
CA SER A 69 -4.55 -8.65 2.26
C SER A 69 -4.35 -8.54 0.74
N ASP A 70 -4.79 -9.58 0.01
CA ASP A 70 -4.76 -9.63 -1.45
C ASP A 70 -5.52 -8.47 -2.12
N GLY A 71 -6.45 -7.82 -1.40
CA GLY A 71 -7.16 -6.64 -1.91
C GLY A 71 -6.23 -5.45 -2.20
N PHE A 72 -5.10 -5.38 -1.50
CA PHE A 72 -4.07 -4.36 -1.71
C PHE A 72 -3.06 -4.73 -2.78
N ILE A 73 -3.08 -5.99 -3.23
CA ILE A 73 -2.35 -6.42 -4.41
C ILE A 73 -3.17 -5.99 -5.61
N GLY A 74 -2.63 -5.06 -6.42
CA GLY A 74 -3.27 -4.64 -7.68
C GLY A 74 -3.59 -5.85 -8.57
N ARG A 75 -4.35 -5.65 -9.66
CA ARG A 75 -4.80 -6.77 -10.53
C ARG A 75 -3.71 -7.83 -10.72
N LYS A 76 -3.91 -9.01 -10.14
CA LYS A 76 -3.21 -10.23 -10.59
C LYS A 76 -3.48 -10.33 -12.09
N TYR A 77 -2.43 -10.57 -12.87
CA TYR A 77 -2.45 -10.56 -14.34
C TYR A 77 -2.58 -9.18 -14.99
N TYR A 78 -1.83 -8.18 -14.52
CA TYR A 78 -1.56 -7.01 -15.34
C TYR A 78 -0.71 -7.42 -16.56
N ASP A 79 -1.38 -7.80 -17.66
CA ASP A 79 -0.78 -7.82 -18.99
C ASP A 79 -0.91 -6.40 -19.57
N ASP A 80 0.00 -5.49 -19.17
CA ASP A 80 0.11 -4.15 -19.77
C ASP A 80 0.69 -4.19 -21.19
N ARG A 81 0.86 -5.38 -21.77
CA ARG A 81 1.38 -5.56 -23.12
C ARG A 81 0.28 -5.74 -24.17
N SER A 82 -0.98 -5.53 -23.82
CA SER A 82 -2.04 -5.49 -24.83
C SER A 82 -2.35 -4.06 -25.27
N GLY A 83 -1.64 -3.64 -26.33
CA GLY A 83 -1.85 -2.42 -27.12
C GLY A 83 -0.51 -1.71 -27.41
N SER A 84 0.11 -1.78 -28.59
CA SER A 84 -0.47 -1.80 -29.92
C SER A 84 0.31 -2.71 -30.87
N SER A 85 -0.40 -3.64 -31.50
CA SER A 85 -0.05 -4.10 -32.84
C SER A 85 -1.30 -3.93 -33.67
N ASP A 86 -1.62 -2.68 -33.98
CA ASP A 86 -2.42 -2.35 -35.14
C ASP A 86 -1.54 -2.64 -36.38
N PRO A 87 -1.87 -3.62 -37.23
CA PRO A 87 -1.12 -3.87 -38.46
C PRO A 87 -1.42 -2.84 -39.58
N GLU A 88 -2.05 -1.71 -39.28
CA GLU A 88 -2.54 -0.75 -40.30
C GLU A 88 -1.80 0.61 -40.32
N ASP A 89 -0.68 0.77 -39.61
CA ASP A 89 0.23 1.93 -39.76
C ASP A 89 1.53 1.50 -40.47
N MET A 90 1.38 0.95 -41.68
CA MET A 90 2.47 0.81 -42.65
C MET A 90 2.23 1.78 -43.82
N GLY A 91 2.23 3.08 -43.52
CA GLY A 91 2.02 4.16 -44.50
C GLY A 91 3.22 5.11 -44.58
N GLU A 92 3.99 4.98 -45.65
CA GLU A 92 4.97 5.94 -46.20
C GLU A 92 6.25 6.28 -45.39
N VAL A 93 7.32 5.53 -45.67
CA VAL A 93 8.67 6.10 -45.70
C VAL A 93 8.87 6.81 -47.04
N GLN A 94 8.93 8.14 -47.04
CA GLN A 94 9.43 8.88 -48.20
C GLN A 94 10.96 8.94 -48.12
N PHE A 95 11.60 8.46 -49.20
CA PHE A 95 13.03 8.54 -49.46
C PHE A 95 13.43 9.92 -49.99
#